data_AF-A0A497A4Q5-F1
#
_entry.id   AF-A0A497A4Q5-F1
#
_cell.length_a   1.000
_cell.length_b   1.000
_cell.length_c   1.000
_cell.angle_alpha   90.00
_cell.angle_beta   90.00
_cell.angle_gamma   90.00
#
_symmetry.space_group_name_H-M   'P 1'
#
loop_
_entity.id
_entity.type
_entity.pdbx_description
1 polymer ?
#
loop_
_entity_poly.entity_id
_entity_poly.type
_entity_poly.pdbx_seq_one_letter_code
_entity_poly.pdbx_strand_id
1 'polypeptide(L)'
;MLPLVEFPQIVQHYAPWFESVFSAEALVQFQRYLSGLIISENKTVDGINRLFVIENRNQSSLNRLLTASPFSEAALNRQRLA
;
A
#
# COMPACT_ATOMS: atom_id res chain seq x y z
N MET A 1 -12.79 -7.36 13.08
CA MET A 1 -11.67 -6.55 12.54
C MET A 1 -11.75 -5.14 13.08
N LEU A 2 -10.61 -4.57 13.47
CA LEU A 2 -10.52 -3.16 13.82
C LEU A 2 -10.32 -2.33 12.54
N PRO A 3 -11.19 -1.35 12.26
CA PRO A 3 -11.01 -0.47 11.13
C PRO A 3 -9.77 0.43 11.32
N LEU A 4 -9.04 0.66 10.24
CA LEU A 4 -7.97 1.65 10.14
C LEU A 4 -8.53 3.01 9.75
N VAL A 5 -8.29 3.99 10.61
CA VAL A 5 -8.48 5.41 10.30
C VAL A 5 -7.23 6.04 9.69
N GLU A 6 -6.06 5.44 9.92
CA GLU A 6 -4.75 5.86 9.42
C GLU A 6 -3.88 4.64 9.09
N PHE A 7 -2.78 4.83 8.36
CA PHE A 7 -1.79 3.77 8.14
C PHE A 7 -1.10 3.37 9.46
N PRO A 8 -0.70 2.11 9.66
CA PRO A 8 0.11 1.71 10.81
C PRO A 8 1.41 2.51 10.90
N GLN A 9 1.86 2.84 12.12
CA GLN A 9 3.06 3.67 12.34
C GLN A 9 4.31 3.12 11.65
N ILE A 10 4.50 1.79 11.65
CA ILE A 10 5.61 1.15 10.95
C ILE A 10 5.58 1.44 9.44
N VAL A 11 4.40 1.46 8.83
CA VAL A 11 4.24 1.78 7.41
C VAL A 11 4.55 3.25 7.18
N GLN A 12 4.00 4.16 7.98
CA GLN A 12 4.25 5.60 7.86
C GLN A 12 5.75 5.95 8.02
N HIS A 13 6.43 5.28 8.94
CA HIS A 13 7.84 5.55 9.22
C HIS A 13 8.75 5.15 8.06
N TYR A 14 8.50 4.01 7.42
CA TYR A 14 9.36 3.48 6.36
C TYR A 14 8.88 3.82 4.93
N ALA A 15 7.63 4.25 4.74
CA ALA A 15 7.12 4.60 3.40
C ALA A 15 7.93 5.71 2.69
N PRO A 16 8.41 6.78 3.37
CA PRO A 16 9.22 7.82 2.73
C PRO A 16 10.48 7.29 2.04
N TRP A 17 11.04 6.18 2.53
CA TRP A 17 12.19 5.51 1.91
C TRP A 17 11.95 5.08 0.47
N PHE A 18 10.68 4.88 0.08
CA PHE A 18 10.29 4.42 -1.24
C PHE A 18 9.72 5.54 -2.14
N GLU A 19 9.72 6.80 -1.70
CA GLU A 19 9.17 7.93 -2.49
C GLU A 19 9.78 8.06 -3.89
N SER A 20 11.06 7.73 -4.06
CA SER A 20 11.75 7.78 -5.36
C SER A 20 11.26 6.71 -6.36
N VAL A 21 10.52 5.69 -5.89
CA VAL A 21 10.10 4.53 -6.69
C VAL A 21 8.67 4.70 -7.22
N PHE A 22 7.84 5.49 -6.54
CA PHE A 22 6.40 5.56 -6.78
C PHE A 22 5.94 6.99 -7.10
N SER A 23 4.85 7.14 -7.86
CA SER A 23 4.08 8.40 -7.82
C SER A 23 3.43 8.57 -6.45
N ALA A 24 2.99 9.78 -6.11
CA ALA A 24 2.30 10.03 -4.84
C ALA A 24 1.08 9.12 -4.65
N GLU A 25 0.26 8.93 -5.70
CA GLU A 25 -0.91 8.05 -5.65
C GLU A 25 -0.53 6.58 -5.51
N ALA A 26 0.51 6.14 -6.22
CA ALA A 26 0.98 4.76 -6.14
C ALA A 26 1.59 4.45 -4.76
N LEU A 27 2.28 5.43 -4.15
CA LEU A 27 2.84 5.31 -2.82
C LEU A 27 1.76 5.12 -1.75
N VAL A 28 0.65 5.85 -1.85
CA VAL A 28 -0.52 5.66 -0.96
C VAL A 28 -1.08 4.24 -1.08
N GLN A 29 -1.23 3.73 -2.32
CA GLN A 29 -1.69 2.35 -2.53
C GLN A 29 -0.67 1.31 -2.04
N PHE A 30 0.63 1.60 -2.14
CA PHE A 30 1.68 0.74 -1.62
C PHE A 30 1.64 0.67 -0.08
N GLN A 31 1.46 1.81 0.60
CA GLN A 31 1.25 1.86 2.05
C GLN A 31 0.01 1.07 2.47
N ARG A 32 -1.10 1.22 1.74
CA ARG A 32 -2.33 0.45 1.94
C ARG A 32 -2.10 -1.05 1.80
N TYR A 33 -1.37 -1.45 0.76
CA TYR A 33 -1.03 -2.85 0.52
C TYR A 33 -0.20 -3.43 1.68
N LEU A 34 0.88 -2.74 2.08
CA LEU A 34 1.73 -3.16 3.21
C LEU A 34 0.94 -3.26 4.50
N SER A 35 0.09 -2.28 4.79
CA SER A 35 -0.80 -2.30 5.96
C SER A 35 -1.67 -3.56 5.95
N GLY A 36 -2.31 -3.86 4.83
CA GLY A 36 -3.12 -5.06 4.66
C GLY A 36 -2.34 -6.36 4.82
N LEU A 37 -1.11 -6.44 4.31
CA LEU A 37 -0.24 -7.59 4.50
C LEU A 37 0.14 -7.80 5.97
N ILE A 38 0.34 -6.72 6.73
CA ILE A 38 0.75 -6.78 8.13
C ILE A 38 -0.42 -7.15 9.04
N ILE A 39 -1.59 -6.51 8.87
CA ILE A 39 -2.67 -6.58 9.87
C ILE A 39 -3.92 -7.35 9.42
N SER A 40 -4.18 -7.46 8.10
CA SER A 40 -5.46 -8.02 7.64
C SER A 40 -5.49 -9.53 7.85
N GLU A 41 -6.57 -10.08 8.39
CA GLU A 41 -6.81 -11.53 8.34
C GLU A 41 -7.10 -11.98 6.89
N ASN A 42 -7.82 -11.18 6.11
CA ASN A 42 -8.15 -11.44 4.71
C ASN A 42 -7.22 -10.63 3.77
N LYS A 43 -6.27 -11.32 3.13
CA LYS A 43 -5.26 -10.70 2.25
C LYS A 43 -5.72 -10.42 0.82
N THR A 44 -6.99 -10.66 0.50
CA THR A 44 -7.53 -10.25 -0.81
C THR A 44 -7.57 -8.73 -0.92
N VAL A 45 -7.55 -8.19 -2.14
CA VAL A 45 -7.61 -6.73 -2.36
C VAL A 45 -8.88 -6.12 -1.77
N ASP A 46 -10.02 -6.80 -1.88
CA ASP A 46 -11.27 -6.39 -1.23
C ASP A 46 -11.15 -6.44 0.30
N GLY A 47 -10.60 -7.52 0.86
CA GLY A 47 -10.36 -7.65 2.30
C GLY A 47 -9.49 -6.53 2.86
N ILE A 48 -8.38 -6.20 2.19
CA ILE A 48 -7.50 -5.10 2.56
C ILE A 48 -8.20 -3.76 2.43
N ASN A 49 -8.94 -3.52 1.35
CA ASN A 49 -9.66 -2.25 1.15
C ASN A 49 -10.69 -1.99 2.25
N ARG A 50 -11.38 -3.03 2.73
CA ARG A 50 -12.37 -2.94 3.81
C ARG A 50 -11.78 -2.55 5.17
N LEU A 51 -10.47 -2.65 5.35
CA LEU A 51 -9.84 -2.18 6.58
C LEU A 51 -9.89 -0.66 6.72
N PHE A 52 -9.89 0.10 5.63
CA PHE A 52 -9.70 1.55 5.67
C PHE A 52 -11.04 2.31 5.63
N VAL A 53 -11.28 3.18 6.61
CA VAL A 53 -12.56 3.91 6.74
C VAL A 53 -12.57 5.23 5.97
N ILE A 54 -11.44 5.96 5.98
CA ILE A 54 -11.40 7.37 5.54
C ILE A 54 -11.11 7.52 4.03
N GLU A 55 -10.78 6.43 3.35
CA GLU A 55 -10.41 6.44 1.93
C GLU A 55 -11.21 5.40 1.13
N ASN A 56 -12.51 5.65 0.99
CA ASN A 56 -13.36 4.94 0.03
C ASN A 56 -13.16 5.46 -1.41
N ARG A 57 -11.91 5.71 -1.84
CA ARG A 57 -11.61 6.10 -3.22
C ARG A 57 -11.16 4.88 -4.02
N ASN A 58 -12.04 4.46 -4.92
CA ASN A 58 -11.90 3.41 -5.92
C ASN A 58 -11.12 2.16 -5.47
N GLN A 59 -11.85 1.12 -5.06
CA GLN A 59 -11.33 -0.23 -4.79
C GLN A 59 -10.38 -0.76 -5.89
N SER A 60 -10.54 -0.26 -7.12
CA SER A 60 -9.70 -0.59 -8.28
C SER A 60 -8.27 -0.02 -8.22
N SER A 61 -7.98 0.97 -7.38
CA SER A 61 -6.66 1.62 -7.32
C SER A 61 -5.57 0.68 -6.81
N LEU A 62 -5.87 -0.09 -5.75
CA LEU A 62 -4.96 -1.12 -5.23
C LEU A 62 -4.80 -2.25 -6.25
N ASN A 63 -5.88 -2.71 -6.87
CA ASN A 63 -5.80 -3.70 -7.95
C ASN A 63 -4.90 -3.21 -9.08
N ARG A 64 -5.05 -1.96 -9.52
CA ARG A 64 -4.23 -1.36 -10.57
C ARG A 64 -2.76 -1.25 -10.17
N LEU A 65 -2.45 -0.93 -8.91
CA LEU A 65 -1.06 -0.95 -8.43
C LEU A 65 -0.43 -2.33 -8.63
N LEU A 66 -1.17 -3.39 -8.29
CA LEU A 66 -0.66 -4.76 -8.31
C LEU A 66 -0.63 -5.38 -9.71
N THR A 67 -1.52 -4.99 -10.62
CA THR A 67 -1.63 -5.61 -11.95
C THR A 67 -0.98 -4.78 -13.05
N ALA A 68 -1.07 -3.45 -12.98
CA ALA A 68 -0.48 -2.57 -13.99
C ALA A 68 0.96 -2.17 -13.66
N SER A 69 1.44 -2.51 -12.45
CA SER A 69 2.78 -2.22 -11.94
C SER A 69 3.30 -0.86 -12.42
N PRO A 70 2.67 0.26 -12.02
CA PRO A 70 3.07 1.60 -12.47
C PRO A 70 4.43 2.05 -11.91
N PHE A 71 5.20 1.13 -11.32
CA PHE A 71 6.50 1.31 -10.69
C PHE A 71 7.46 0.22 -11.16
N SER A 72 8.76 0.43 -10.99
CA SER A 72 9.76 -0.59 -11.34
C SER A 72 10.02 -1.53 -10.17
N GLU A 73 9.71 -2.83 -10.32
CA GLU A 73 10.04 -3.85 -9.33
C GLU A 73 11.54 -3.96 -9.07
N ALA A 74 12.37 -3.76 -10.10
CA ALA A 74 13.82 -3.75 -9.96
C ALA A 74 14.30 -2.52 -9.16
N ALA A 75 13.68 -1.35 -9.33
CA ALA A 75 13.97 -0.17 -8.51
C ALA A 75 13.52 -0.38 -7.06
N LEU A 76 12.30 -0.93 -6.86
CA LEU A 76 11.79 -1.27 -5.53
C LEU A 76 12.73 -2.20 -4.77
N ASN A 77 13.18 -3.28 -5.42
CA ASN A 77 14.10 -4.23 -4.80
C ASN A 77 15.48 -3.64 -4.52
N ARG A 78 16.01 -2.79 -5.41
CA ARG A 78 17.26 -2.07 -5.15
C ARG A 78 17.10 -1.13 -3.95
N GLN A 79 16.02 -0.34 -3.90
CA GLN A 79 15.75 0.56 -2.79
C GLN A 79 15.58 -0.21 -1.48
N ARG A 80 14.95 -1.39 -1.49
CA ARG A 80 14.81 -2.25 -0.30
C ARG A 80 16.15 -2.73 0.29
N LEU A 81 17.20 -2.81 -0.54
CA LEU A 81 18.52 -3.35 -0.17
C LEU A 81 19.60 -2.28 -0.01
N ALA A 82 19.32 -1.03 -0.38
CA ALA A 82 20.24 0.10 -0.28
C ALA A 82 20.41 0.57 1.18
#